data_AF-A0A6M0IY80-F1
#
_entry.id   AF-A0A6M0IY80-F1
#
_cell.length_a   1.000
_cell.length_b   1.000
_cell.length_c   1.000
_cell.angle_alpha   90.00
_cell.angle_beta   90.00
_cell.angle_gamma   90.00
#
_symmetry.space_group_name_H-M   'P 1'
#
loop_
_entity.id
_entity.type
_entity.pdbx_description
1 polymer ?
#
loop_
_entity_poly.entity_id
_entity_poly.type
_entity_poly.pdbx_seq_one_letter_code
_entity_poly.pdbx_strand_id
1 'polypeptide(L)'
;MFSLFRDIKVIGEYKDPEIAVKLKQMKDPEVFGGAEADITLEGKRGGLIEDWFNPPWKYASHKFGYIAPQKSDFNQPQIIQYTGAVKPDRTLRNARINIRLDRLHIEKYPGGGTHNVLVTFAARNQIAETQESVSFSQTYRVNEGQSAGIVGYPIFIGLNVGSQGVAFECSTVNVKNEEDQAILSALESSPFKSGLKLLTTAQPAIAPFTEITLGVVKLMAQRYENVAVQKFYLGLDFDQAALGASLVEGNYIAVQADDEINWSEWVYKPDMGAIVKKEDDSATLSYNYVIFRVSRYEE
;
A
#
# COMPACT_ATOMS: atom_id res chain seq x y z
N MET A 1 -20.30 0.70 9.08
CA MET A 1 -18.86 0.45 9.36
C MET A 1 -18.13 1.77 9.19
N PHE A 2 -17.40 2.26 10.19
CA PHE A 2 -16.63 3.51 10.07
C PHE A 2 -15.21 3.18 9.63
N SER A 3 -14.77 3.76 8.51
CA SER A 3 -13.36 3.70 8.07
C SER A 3 -12.50 4.62 8.94
N LEU A 4 -11.29 4.16 9.25
CA LEU A 4 -10.30 4.95 10.00
C LEU A 4 -9.73 6.10 9.15
N PHE A 5 -9.73 5.94 7.82
CA PHE A 5 -9.23 6.92 6.85
C PHE A 5 -10.33 7.75 6.16
N ARG A 6 -11.56 7.76 6.68
CA ARG A 6 -12.68 8.50 6.07
C ARG A 6 -12.37 9.96 5.76
N ASP A 7 -11.60 10.61 6.62
CA ASP A 7 -11.28 12.04 6.52
C ASP A 7 -10.01 12.32 5.69
N ILE A 8 -9.37 11.28 5.15
CA ILE A 8 -8.17 11.40 4.31
C ILE A 8 -8.59 11.35 2.85
N LYS A 9 -8.49 12.49 2.16
CA LYS A 9 -8.72 12.58 0.73
C LYS A 9 -7.40 12.40 -0.02
N VAL A 10 -7.30 11.37 -0.87
CA VAL A 10 -6.08 11.15 -1.68
C VAL A 10 -6.08 12.07 -2.90
N ILE A 11 -4.90 12.37 -3.45
CA ILE A 11 -4.76 13.31 -4.57
C ILE A 11 -5.61 12.92 -5.78
N GLY A 12 -5.75 11.63 -6.07
CA GLY A 12 -6.61 11.12 -7.13
C GLY A 12 -8.11 11.30 -6.92
N GLU A 13 -8.56 11.69 -5.72
CA GLU A 13 -9.98 12.01 -5.44
C GLU A 13 -10.30 13.51 -5.66
N TYR A 14 -9.30 14.35 -5.94
CA TYR A 14 -9.49 15.77 -6.24
C TYR A 14 -9.80 15.99 -7.71
N LYS A 15 -10.48 17.10 -8.03
CA LYS A 15 -10.65 17.54 -9.42
C LYS A 15 -9.36 18.17 -9.94
N ASP A 16 -9.13 18.16 -11.25
CA ASP A 16 -7.90 18.71 -11.85
C ASP A 16 -7.51 20.12 -11.36
N PRO A 17 -8.43 21.09 -11.22
CA PRO A 17 -8.07 22.42 -10.70
C PRO A 17 -7.57 22.38 -9.24
N GLU A 18 -8.15 21.50 -8.42
CA GLU A 18 -7.75 21.32 -7.02
C GLU A 18 -6.40 20.59 -6.92
N ILE A 19 -6.17 19.60 -7.80
CA ILE A 19 -4.88 18.92 -7.95
C ILE A 19 -3.79 19.96 -8.28
N ALA A 20 -4.00 20.82 -9.28
CA ALA A 20 -3.03 21.84 -9.66
C ALA A 20 -2.69 22.80 -8.51
N VAL A 21 -3.70 23.23 -7.74
CA VAL A 21 -3.48 24.05 -6.53
C VAL A 21 -2.63 23.30 -5.51
N LYS A 22 -2.93 22.02 -5.25
CA LYS A 22 -2.20 21.19 -4.30
C LYS A 22 -0.74 20.99 -4.73
N LEU A 23 -0.49 20.64 -6.00
CA LEU A 23 0.87 20.48 -6.53
C LEU A 23 1.68 21.78 -6.47
N LYS A 24 1.03 22.93 -6.72
CA LYS A 24 1.66 24.25 -6.56
C LYS A 24 2.05 24.52 -5.10
N GLN A 25 1.18 24.18 -4.15
CA GLN A 25 1.48 24.31 -2.71
C GLN A 25 2.65 23.42 -2.28
N MET A 26 2.79 22.25 -2.88
CA MET A 26 3.93 21.36 -2.63
C MET A 26 5.25 21.89 -3.20
N LYS A 27 5.25 22.97 -4.01
CA LYS A 27 6.41 23.40 -4.80
C LYS A 27 6.93 22.25 -5.66
N ASP A 28 6.04 21.55 -6.35
CA ASP A 28 6.39 20.41 -7.21
C ASP A 28 7.18 20.90 -8.44
N PRO A 29 8.46 20.51 -8.62
CA PRO A 29 9.29 21.00 -9.70
C PRO A 29 8.72 20.72 -11.09
N GLU A 30 7.91 19.67 -11.27
CA GLU A 30 7.30 19.36 -12.58
C GLU A 30 6.25 20.41 -12.98
N VAL A 31 5.56 21.01 -12.01
CA VAL A 31 4.58 22.10 -12.26
C VAL A 31 5.25 23.42 -12.61
N PHE A 32 6.48 23.65 -12.12
CA PHE A 32 7.23 24.88 -12.40
C PHE A 32 8.16 24.76 -13.62
N GLY A 33 8.55 23.54 -14.02
CA GLY A 33 9.38 23.29 -15.20
C GLY A 33 8.61 23.19 -16.52
N GLY A 34 7.31 22.90 -16.48
CA GLY A 34 6.48 22.70 -17.70
C GLY A 34 6.15 23.97 -18.49
N ALA A 35 6.41 25.17 -17.95
CA ALA A 35 6.16 26.43 -18.65
C ALA A 35 7.23 26.80 -19.69
N GLU A 36 8.38 26.12 -19.71
CA GLU A 36 9.48 26.39 -20.67
C GLU A 36 9.71 25.29 -21.71
N ALA A 37 9.07 24.12 -21.57
CA ALA A 37 9.33 22.95 -22.42
C ALA A 37 8.31 22.74 -23.56
N ASP A 38 7.44 23.71 -23.82
CA ASP A 38 6.37 23.59 -24.81
C ASP A 38 6.79 24.14 -26.18
N ILE A 39 7.94 23.69 -26.71
CA ILE A 39 8.26 23.79 -28.14
C ILE A 39 9.06 22.55 -28.54
N THR A 40 8.61 21.87 -29.59
CA THR A 40 9.27 20.78 -30.35
C THR A 40 9.35 19.40 -29.71
N LEU A 41 8.30 18.58 -29.85
CA LEU A 41 8.43 17.13 -30.15
C LEU A 41 7.17 16.63 -30.89
N GLU A 42 7.02 17.03 -32.16
CA GLU A 42 6.23 16.23 -33.11
C GLU A 42 7.05 14.99 -33.50
N GLY A 43 6.51 13.80 -33.24
CA GLY A 43 6.98 12.57 -33.88
C GLY A 43 7.62 11.51 -32.98
N LYS A 44 6.90 11.04 -31.95
CA LYS A 44 6.95 9.66 -31.43
C LYS A 44 5.75 9.41 -30.51
N ARG A 45 4.59 9.10 -31.10
CA ARG A 45 3.38 8.64 -30.40
C ARG A 45 3.56 7.17 -30.00
N GLY A 46 3.96 6.90 -28.76
CA GLY A 46 3.95 5.56 -28.17
C GLY A 46 4.67 5.48 -26.83
N GLY A 47 3.90 5.22 -25.75
CA GLY A 47 4.39 4.88 -24.40
C GLY A 47 4.84 6.07 -23.55
N LEU A 48 5.96 6.69 -23.88
CA LEU A 48 6.67 7.62 -23.00
C LEU A 48 5.99 9.00 -22.77
N ILE A 49 5.03 9.37 -23.63
CA ILE A 49 4.32 10.66 -23.53
C ILE A 49 3.01 10.52 -22.73
N GLU A 50 2.34 9.36 -22.80
CA GLU A 50 1.09 9.12 -22.06
C GLU A 50 1.32 9.01 -20.54
N ASP A 51 2.41 8.35 -20.12
CA ASP A 51 2.79 8.23 -18.71
C ASP A 51 3.11 9.58 -18.05
N TRP A 52 3.48 10.59 -18.84
CA TRP A 52 3.74 11.95 -18.36
C TRP A 52 2.45 12.75 -18.16
N PHE A 53 1.41 12.49 -18.97
CA PHE A 53 0.10 13.17 -18.85
C PHE A 53 -0.83 12.50 -17.83
N ASN A 54 -0.66 11.19 -17.55
CA ASN A 54 -1.49 10.46 -16.60
C ASN A 54 -0.69 9.64 -15.57
N PRO A 55 0.03 10.31 -14.65
CA PRO A 55 0.88 9.61 -13.69
C PRO A 55 0.06 8.74 -12.71
N PRO A 56 0.60 7.60 -12.23
CA PRO A 56 -0.12 6.64 -11.39
C PRO A 56 -0.78 7.23 -10.15
N TRP A 57 -0.17 8.28 -9.55
CA TRP A 57 -0.71 8.93 -8.36
C TRP A 57 -2.06 9.63 -8.57
N LYS A 58 -2.50 9.87 -9.82
CA LYS A 58 -3.84 10.41 -10.13
C LYS A 58 -4.97 9.41 -9.91
N TYR A 59 -4.67 8.11 -9.88
CA TYR A 59 -5.71 7.10 -9.72
C TYR A 59 -6.07 6.94 -8.24
N ALA A 60 -7.36 7.01 -7.91
CA ALA A 60 -7.85 6.68 -6.57
C ALA A 60 -8.17 5.17 -6.41
N SER A 61 -8.39 4.48 -7.52
CA SER A 61 -8.72 3.06 -7.60
C SER A 61 -7.50 2.17 -7.44
N HIS A 62 -7.76 0.92 -7.03
CA HIS A 62 -6.72 -0.10 -6.91
C HIS A 62 -7.17 -1.41 -7.56
N LYS A 63 -6.21 -2.13 -8.14
CA LYS A 63 -6.38 -3.49 -8.64
C LYS A 63 -5.60 -4.45 -7.76
N PHE A 64 -6.18 -5.61 -7.49
CA PHE A 64 -5.64 -6.57 -6.52
C PHE A 64 -5.17 -7.85 -7.18
N GLY A 65 -3.94 -8.24 -6.85
CA GLY A 65 -3.31 -9.48 -7.29
C GLY A 65 -2.91 -10.35 -6.10
N TYR A 66 -2.65 -11.62 -6.35
CA TYR A 66 -2.25 -12.61 -5.36
C TYR A 66 -1.12 -13.50 -5.89
N ILE A 67 -0.12 -13.74 -5.04
CA ILE A 67 0.95 -14.71 -5.27
C ILE A 67 0.87 -15.77 -4.18
N ALA A 68 0.81 -17.04 -4.59
CA ALA A 68 0.75 -18.17 -3.67
C ALA A 68 2.08 -18.38 -2.91
N PRO A 69 2.07 -18.97 -1.71
CA PRO A 69 3.28 -19.37 -1.01
C PRO A 69 4.13 -20.29 -1.88
N GLN A 70 5.42 -19.99 -1.99
CA GLN A 70 6.38 -20.75 -2.79
C GLN A 70 6.63 -22.11 -2.13
N LYS A 71 6.48 -23.21 -2.90
CA LYS A 71 6.51 -24.58 -2.33
C LYS A 71 7.80 -25.38 -2.58
N SER A 72 8.60 -25.06 -3.60
CA SER A 72 9.71 -25.96 -3.96
C SER A 72 10.78 -25.43 -4.92
N ASP A 73 10.54 -24.36 -5.68
CA ASP A 73 11.56 -23.75 -6.54
C ASP A 73 11.65 -22.25 -6.30
N PHE A 74 12.72 -21.83 -5.62
CA PHE A 74 12.91 -20.47 -5.12
C PHE A 74 13.22 -19.44 -6.21
N ASN A 75 13.67 -19.89 -7.39
CA ASN A 75 14.11 -18.99 -8.47
C ASN A 75 13.15 -18.91 -9.66
N GLN A 76 12.09 -19.72 -9.69
CA GLN A 76 11.13 -19.67 -10.79
C GLN A 76 10.23 -18.43 -10.69
N PRO A 77 9.86 -17.82 -11.84
CA PRO A 77 8.82 -16.82 -11.89
C PRO A 77 7.53 -17.33 -11.22
N GLN A 78 6.98 -16.53 -10.32
CA GLN A 78 5.75 -16.82 -9.60
C GLN A 78 4.56 -16.21 -10.34
N ILE A 79 3.52 -17.02 -10.55
CA ILE A 79 2.29 -16.57 -11.21
C ILE A 79 1.54 -15.61 -10.28
N ILE A 80 1.09 -14.49 -10.84
CA ILE A 80 0.16 -13.59 -10.18
C ILE A 80 -1.26 -13.94 -10.64
N GLN A 81 -2.18 -14.06 -9.68
CA GLN A 81 -3.58 -14.37 -9.92
C GLN A 81 -4.46 -13.21 -9.46
N TYR A 82 -5.65 -13.07 -10.07
CA TYR A 82 -6.69 -12.25 -9.50
C TYR A 82 -7.13 -12.82 -8.14
N THR A 83 -7.36 -11.95 -7.15
CA THR A 83 -7.67 -12.36 -5.77
C THR A 83 -8.96 -13.20 -5.65
N GLY A 84 -9.96 -12.97 -6.50
CA GLY A 84 -11.21 -13.74 -6.52
C GLY A 84 -11.11 -15.10 -7.22
N ALA A 85 -10.00 -15.40 -7.90
CA ALA A 85 -9.76 -16.70 -8.52
C ALA A 85 -9.15 -17.71 -7.52
N VAL A 86 -8.78 -17.26 -6.32
CA VAL A 86 -8.07 -18.05 -5.31
C VAL A 86 -9.06 -18.72 -4.37
N LYS A 87 -8.76 -19.94 -3.93
CA LYS A 87 -9.62 -20.64 -2.95
C LYS A 87 -9.28 -20.16 -1.52
N PRO A 88 -10.28 -19.86 -0.68
CA PRO A 88 -10.04 -19.47 0.69
C PRO A 88 -9.53 -20.63 1.54
N ASP A 89 -8.61 -20.34 2.46
CA ASP A 89 -8.17 -21.28 3.47
C ASP A 89 -9.05 -21.16 4.72
N ARG A 90 -10.06 -22.02 4.79
CA ARG A 90 -11.02 -22.07 5.90
C ARG A 90 -10.38 -22.44 7.25
N THR A 91 -9.15 -22.98 7.26
CA THR A 91 -8.43 -23.28 8.51
C THR A 91 -7.91 -22.02 9.20
N LEU A 92 -7.95 -20.86 8.55
CA LEU A 92 -7.62 -19.57 9.16
C LEU A 92 -8.80 -18.95 9.93
N ARG A 93 -9.98 -19.57 9.89
CA ARG A 93 -11.16 -19.11 10.63
C ARG A 93 -10.91 -19.17 12.13
N ASN A 94 -11.10 -18.05 12.83
CA ASN A 94 -10.83 -17.93 14.26
C ASN A 94 -9.36 -18.25 14.63
N ALA A 95 -8.44 -18.19 13.64
CA ALA A 95 -7.03 -18.40 13.85
C ALA A 95 -6.29 -17.06 14.02
N ARG A 96 -5.00 -17.15 14.31
CA ARG A 96 -4.08 -16.01 14.36
C ARG A 96 -3.21 -15.98 13.09
N ILE A 97 -3.00 -14.79 12.54
CA ILE A 97 -2.18 -14.56 11.35
C ILE A 97 -1.12 -13.49 11.60
N ASN A 98 -0.03 -13.57 10.83
CA ASN A 98 0.98 -12.53 10.74
C ASN A 98 0.79 -11.75 9.44
N ILE A 99 0.94 -10.43 9.53
CA ILE A 99 0.95 -9.50 8.42
C ILE A 99 2.34 -8.87 8.32
N ARG A 100 2.95 -8.96 7.14
CA ARG A 100 4.26 -8.36 6.86
C ARG A 100 4.19 -7.49 5.61
N LEU A 101 4.89 -6.36 5.64
CA LEU A 101 5.14 -5.55 4.46
C LEU A 101 6.34 -6.14 3.72
N ASP A 102 6.07 -6.74 2.56
CA ASP A 102 7.12 -7.34 1.73
C ASP A 102 7.62 -6.35 0.68
N ARG A 103 6.81 -5.37 0.27
CA ARG A 103 7.23 -4.33 -0.67
C ARG A 103 6.39 -3.06 -0.62
N LEU A 104 7.07 -1.94 -0.84
CA LEU A 104 6.50 -0.66 -1.23
C LEU A 104 7.25 -0.19 -2.48
N HIS A 105 6.57 -0.12 -3.62
CA HIS A 105 7.13 0.36 -4.88
C HIS A 105 6.47 1.67 -5.28
N ILE A 106 7.30 2.68 -5.58
CA ILE A 106 6.86 4.00 -6.00
C ILE A 106 7.37 4.21 -7.43
N GLU A 107 6.47 4.03 -8.40
CA GLU A 107 6.77 4.40 -9.78
C GLU A 107 6.91 5.91 -9.87
N LYS A 108 5.89 6.64 -9.42
CA LYS A 108 5.87 8.10 -9.41
C LYS A 108 4.92 8.64 -8.35
N TYR A 109 5.41 9.59 -7.55
CA TYR A 109 4.64 10.40 -6.59
C TYR A 109 4.82 11.89 -6.91
N PRO A 110 3.88 12.77 -6.51
CA PRO A 110 4.05 14.21 -6.70
C PRO A 110 5.31 14.75 -6.02
N GLY A 111 6.04 15.65 -6.69
CA GLY A 111 7.22 16.33 -6.15
C GLY A 111 8.56 15.88 -6.73
N GLY A 112 8.62 14.78 -7.47
CA GLY A 112 9.84 14.27 -8.11
C GLY A 112 10.90 13.69 -7.15
N GLY A 113 11.74 12.79 -7.65
CA GLY A 113 12.99 12.38 -7.00
C GLY A 113 12.83 11.41 -5.83
N THR A 114 13.28 11.81 -4.64
CA THR A 114 13.22 10.97 -3.43
C THR A 114 12.07 11.39 -2.52
N HIS A 115 11.23 10.42 -2.16
CA HIS A 115 10.04 10.60 -1.36
C HIS A 115 10.22 10.02 0.04
N ASN A 116 9.69 10.71 1.05
CA ASN A 116 9.48 10.12 2.38
C ASN A 116 8.01 9.71 2.48
N VAL A 117 7.75 8.42 2.43
CA VAL A 117 6.41 7.87 2.36
C VAL A 117 6.01 7.33 3.72
N LEU A 118 5.08 8.01 4.39
CA LEU A 118 4.38 7.47 5.55
C LEU A 118 3.38 6.42 5.07
N VAL A 119 3.61 5.16 5.41
CA VAL A 119 2.68 4.06 5.16
C VAL A 119 1.94 3.76 6.46
N THR A 120 0.62 3.73 6.38
CA THR A 120 -0.24 3.34 7.49
C THR A 120 -1.08 2.14 7.10
N PHE A 121 -0.97 1.07 7.89
CA PHE A 121 -1.87 -0.08 7.81
C PHE A 121 -2.79 -0.09 9.01
N ALA A 122 -4.04 -0.43 8.81
CA ALA A 122 -4.98 -0.66 9.89
C ALA A 122 -5.81 -1.92 9.66
N ALA A 123 -6.19 -2.57 10.74
CA ALA A 123 -6.99 -3.80 10.72
C ALA A 123 -7.90 -3.85 11.95
N ARG A 124 -8.79 -4.85 11.96
CA ARG A 124 -9.57 -5.19 13.14
C ARG A 124 -9.08 -6.50 13.72
N ASN A 125 -8.60 -6.45 14.96
CA ASN A 125 -8.28 -7.61 15.77
C ASN A 125 -9.57 -8.15 16.39
N GLN A 126 -9.97 -9.38 16.03
CA GLN A 126 -11.26 -9.96 16.44
C GLN A 126 -11.05 -10.97 17.56
N ILE A 127 -11.11 -10.51 18.81
CA ILE A 127 -10.90 -11.34 20.00
C ILE A 127 -12.26 -11.70 20.61
N ALA A 128 -12.62 -12.98 20.58
CA ALA A 128 -13.89 -13.47 21.12
C ALA A 128 -15.10 -12.64 20.64
N GLU A 129 -15.80 -11.95 21.55
CA GLU A 129 -16.97 -11.11 21.24
C GLU A 129 -16.61 -9.63 20.98
N THR A 130 -15.34 -9.24 21.06
CA THR A 130 -14.87 -7.86 20.85
C THR A 130 -14.11 -7.70 19.55
N GLN A 131 -14.21 -6.51 18.96
CA GLN A 131 -13.41 -6.09 17.81
C GLN A 131 -12.63 -4.83 18.20
N GLU A 132 -11.30 -4.90 18.11
CA GLU A 132 -10.42 -3.78 18.41
C GLU A 132 -9.74 -3.31 17.14
N SER A 133 -9.72 -1.99 16.90
CA SER A 133 -8.96 -1.43 15.79
C SER A 133 -7.49 -1.38 16.16
N VAL A 134 -6.64 -1.81 15.24
CA VAL A 134 -5.18 -1.78 15.39
C VAL A 134 -4.58 -1.07 14.18
N SER A 135 -3.54 -0.28 14.39
CA SER A 135 -2.83 0.40 13.31
C SER A 135 -1.32 0.33 13.46
N PHE A 136 -0.65 0.28 12.32
CA PHE A 136 0.79 0.39 12.14
C PHE A 136 1.07 1.64 11.30
N SER A 137 2.15 2.36 11.60
CA SER A 137 2.65 3.43 10.75
C SER A 137 4.16 3.49 10.75
N GLN A 138 4.75 3.66 9.58
CA GLN A 138 6.19 3.85 9.43
C GLN A 138 6.50 4.67 8.17
N THR A 139 7.58 5.45 8.24
CA THR A 139 8.09 6.22 7.11
C THR A 139 9.14 5.42 6.35
N TYR A 140 9.08 5.43 5.02
CA TYR A 140 10.08 4.85 4.15
C TYR A 140 10.62 5.88 3.18
N ARG A 141 11.93 5.91 2.99
CA ARG A 141 12.58 6.74 1.97
C ARG A 141 12.71 5.94 0.67
N VAL A 142 12.13 6.44 -0.41
CA VAL A 142 12.05 5.72 -1.70
C VAL A 142 12.32 6.68 -2.87
N ASN A 143 13.15 6.29 -3.82
CA ASN A 143 13.30 7.03 -5.07
C ASN A 143 12.21 6.64 -6.07
N GLU A 144 11.86 7.53 -6.98
CA GLU A 144 11.00 7.20 -8.12
C GLU A 144 11.54 6.05 -8.96
N GLY A 145 10.63 5.23 -9.48
CA GLY A 145 10.92 3.98 -10.17
C GLY A 145 11.53 2.89 -9.29
N GLN A 146 11.58 3.06 -7.96
CA GLN A 146 12.25 2.13 -7.05
C GLN A 146 11.33 1.60 -5.94
N SER A 147 11.81 0.55 -5.28
CA SER A 147 11.17 0.02 -4.07
C SER A 147 11.90 0.51 -2.82
N ALA A 148 11.16 0.68 -1.73
CA ALA A 148 11.75 0.86 -0.41
C ALA A 148 12.67 -0.34 -0.06
N GLY A 149 13.72 -0.09 0.70
CA GLY A 149 14.64 -1.14 1.21
C GLY A 149 14.02 -2.00 2.31
N ILE A 150 12.88 -2.62 2.05
CA ILE A 150 12.13 -3.45 2.98
C ILE A 150 11.86 -4.82 2.37
N VAL A 151 11.98 -5.86 3.21
CA VAL A 151 11.60 -7.24 2.88
C VAL A 151 11.10 -7.88 4.17
N GLY A 152 9.84 -8.32 4.21
CA GLY A 152 9.30 -9.05 5.37
C GLY A 152 9.13 -8.23 6.64
N TYR A 153 8.96 -6.91 6.56
CA TYR A 153 8.85 -6.07 7.76
C TYR A 153 7.55 -6.37 8.52
N PRO A 154 7.57 -6.66 9.83
CA PRO A 154 6.36 -7.01 10.57
C PRO A 154 5.42 -5.80 10.72
N ILE A 155 4.18 -5.95 10.23
CA ILE A 155 3.08 -4.99 10.46
C ILE A 155 2.29 -5.42 11.70
N PHE A 156 1.72 -6.63 11.67
CA PHE A 156 0.95 -7.21 12.77
C PHE A 156 1.41 -8.65 13.01
N ILE A 157 1.71 -9.02 14.26
CA ILE A 157 2.09 -10.38 14.63
C ILE A 157 1.01 -10.98 15.50
N GLY A 158 0.40 -12.08 15.07
CA GLY A 158 -0.67 -12.76 15.81
C GLY A 158 -2.04 -12.05 15.80
N LEU A 159 -2.38 -11.37 14.71
CA LEU A 159 -3.69 -10.75 14.51
C LEU A 159 -4.80 -11.82 14.51
N ASN A 160 -5.86 -11.63 15.30
CA ASN A 160 -6.98 -12.57 15.37
C ASN A 160 -7.95 -12.34 14.21
N VAL A 161 -8.20 -13.42 13.45
CA VAL A 161 -9.14 -13.46 12.33
C VAL A 161 -10.52 -13.86 12.86
N GLY A 162 -11.57 -13.21 12.39
CA GLY A 162 -12.94 -13.56 12.77
C GLY A 162 -13.50 -14.77 12.05
N SER A 163 -14.75 -15.09 12.35
CA SER A 163 -15.46 -16.20 11.69
C SER A 163 -15.75 -15.94 10.20
N GLN A 164 -15.79 -14.66 9.80
CA GLN A 164 -16.10 -14.23 8.44
C GLN A 164 -14.87 -13.76 7.64
N GLY A 165 -13.70 -13.65 8.29
CA GLY A 165 -12.48 -13.15 7.66
C GLY A 165 -11.88 -11.94 8.39
N VAL A 166 -11.14 -11.12 7.67
CA VAL A 166 -10.43 -9.93 8.17
C VAL A 166 -10.49 -8.80 7.14
N ALA A 167 -10.44 -7.55 7.58
CA ALA A 167 -10.39 -6.39 6.70
C ALA A 167 -9.16 -5.54 7.01
N PHE A 168 -8.55 -5.02 5.95
CA PHE A 168 -7.41 -4.12 6.01
C PHE A 168 -7.76 -2.78 5.37
N GLU A 169 -7.26 -1.72 5.97
CA GLU A 169 -7.18 -0.40 5.36
C GLU A 169 -5.69 -0.05 5.23
N CYS A 170 -5.29 0.52 4.10
CA CYS A 170 -3.94 1.04 3.90
C CYS A 170 -4.01 2.44 3.34
N SER A 171 -3.11 3.32 3.79
CA SER A 171 -2.90 4.62 3.17
C SER A 171 -1.41 4.94 3.05
N THR A 172 -1.05 5.71 2.03
CA THR A 172 0.28 6.28 1.88
C THR A 172 0.21 7.80 1.81
N VAL A 173 1.12 8.48 2.49
CA VAL A 173 1.27 9.94 2.45
C VAL A 173 2.70 10.26 2.05
N ASN A 174 2.88 11.01 0.97
CA ASN A 174 4.15 11.64 0.64
C ASN A 174 4.38 12.84 1.57
N VAL A 175 5.43 12.78 2.37
CA VAL A 175 5.78 13.78 3.37
C VAL A 175 6.99 14.57 2.90
N LYS A 176 6.77 15.83 2.52
CA LYS A 176 7.81 16.71 1.97
C LYS A 176 8.42 17.63 3.03
N ASN A 177 7.68 17.91 4.11
CA ASN A 177 8.09 18.86 5.14
C ASN A 177 9.13 18.27 6.12
N GLU A 178 10.26 18.96 6.32
CA GLU A 178 11.33 18.56 7.26
C GLU A 178 10.89 18.63 8.73
N GLU A 179 10.02 19.57 9.12
CA GLU A 179 9.44 19.64 10.48
C GLU A 179 8.50 18.45 10.75
N ASP A 180 7.80 17.97 9.72
CA ASP A 180 6.96 16.78 9.80
C ASP A 180 7.80 15.51 9.96
N GLN A 181 9.01 15.46 9.39
CA GLN A 181 9.96 14.37 9.63
C GLN A 181 10.38 14.26 11.09
N ALA A 182 10.44 15.37 11.83
CA ALA A 182 10.72 15.36 13.27
C ALA A 182 9.55 14.76 14.07
N ILE A 183 8.30 15.08 13.69
CA ILE A 183 7.09 14.48 14.28
C ILE A 183 7.02 12.97 13.97
N LEU A 184 7.38 12.58 12.74
CA LEU A 184 7.50 11.17 12.34
C LEU A 184 8.57 10.44 13.15
N SER A 185 9.72 11.08 13.38
CA SER A 185 10.80 10.52 14.19
C SER A 185 10.37 10.23 15.63
N ALA A 186 9.46 11.03 16.19
CA ALA A 186 8.88 10.80 17.52
C ALA A 186 7.90 9.60 17.56
N LEU A 187 7.08 9.42 16.51
CA LEU A 187 6.23 8.23 16.33
C LEU A 187 7.07 6.96 16.10
N GLU A 188 8.25 7.09 15.52
CA GLU A 188 9.18 5.99 15.29
C GLU A 188 9.99 5.58 16.52
N SER A 189 9.71 6.18 17.68
CA SER A 189 10.36 5.83 18.94
C SER A 189 10.07 4.38 19.37
N SER A 190 11.05 3.78 20.04
CA SER A 190 11.04 2.38 20.48
C SER A 190 9.76 1.94 21.23
N PRO A 191 9.13 2.77 22.10
CA PRO A 191 7.88 2.41 22.77
C PRO A 191 6.70 2.19 21.82
N PHE A 192 6.59 2.98 20.75
CA PHE A 192 5.51 2.88 19.76
C PHE A 192 5.74 1.70 18.80
N LYS A 193 6.99 1.51 18.35
CA LYS A 193 7.42 0.30 17.63
C LYS A 193 7.25 -0.98 18.46
N SER A 194 7.30 -0.89 19.79
CA SER A 194 7.12 -2.03 20.70
C SER A 194 5.66 -2.34 21.03
N GLY A 195 4.76 -1.34 21.00
CA GLY A 195 3.30 -1.55 21.12
C GLY A 195 2.71 -2.43 20.01
N LEU A 196 3.39 -2.50 18.85
CA LEU A 196 3.07 -3.38 17.72
C LEU A 196 3.39 -4.87 17.94
N LYS A 197 4.20 -5.21 18.95
CA LYS A 197 4.60 -6.61 19.25
C LYS A 197 3.63 -7.36 20.15
N LEU A 198 2.54 -6.72 20.62
CA LEU A 198 1.65 -7.27 21.64
C LEU A 198 0.21 -7.36 21.11
N LEU A 199 -0.06 -8.34 20.24
CA LEU A 199 -1.43 -8.74 19.85
C LEU A 199 -1.85 -10.11 20.44
N THR A 200 -1.03 -10.68 21.33
CA THR A 200 -1.26 -12.03 21.87
C THR A 200 -2.32 -12.10 22.96
N THR A 201 -2.80 -10.94 23.46
CA THR A 201 -3.85 -10.83 24.49
C THR A 201 -4.68 -9.56 24.25
N ALA A 202 -5.98 -9.58 24.61
CA ALA A 202 -6.80 -8.37 24.64
C ALA A 202 -6.18 -7.40 25.65
N GLN A 203 -5.73 -6.23 25.19
CA GLN A 203 -5.12 -5.22 26.04
C GLN A 203 -5.89 -3.90 25.85
N PRO A 204 -6.57 -3.40 26.90
CA PRO A 204 -7.27 -2.11 26.89
C PRO A 204 -6.39 -0.90 26.48
N ALA A 205 -5.08 -1.09 26.41
CA ALA A 205 -4.10 -0.07 26.08
C ALA A 205 -3.93 0.18 24.55
N ILE A 206 -4.43 -0.68 23.66
CA ILE A 206 -4.15 -0.57 22.21
C ILE A 206 -4.97 0.54 21.52
N ALA A 207 -6.20 0.78 21.98
CA ALA A 207 -7.08 1.79 21.36
C ALA A 207 -6.49 3.22 21.41
N PRO A 208 -5.95 3.71 22.55
CA PRO A 208 -5.26 5.00 22.59
C PRO A 208 -4.09 5.13 21.60
N PHE A 209 -3.28 4.07 21.41
CA PHE A 209 -2.18 4.12 20.43
C PHE A 209 -2.70 4.21 18.99
N THR A 210 -3.78 3.49 18.68
CA THR A 210 -4.42 3.54 17.37
C THR A 210 -4.98 4.94 17.10
N GLU A 211 -5.67 5.55 18.07
CA GLU A 211 -6.19 6.91 17.94
C GLU A 211 -5.08 7.94 17.74
N ILE A 212 -3.97 7.83 18.48
CA ILE A 212 -2.80 8.71 18.31
C ILE A 212 -2.19 8.54 16.92
N THR A 213 -1.99 7.29 16.48
CA THR A 213 -1.47 6.98 15.13
C THR A 213 -2.31 7.69 14.08
N LEU A 214 -3.63 7.49 14.14
CA LEU A 214 -4.56 8.05 13.18
C LEU A 214 -4.62 9.57 13.26
N GLY A 215 -4.56 10.15 14.46
CA GLY A 215 -4.51 11.59 14.67
C GLY A 215 -3.30 12.22 13.96
N VAL A 216 -2.12 11.60 14.07
CA VAL A 216 -0.93 12.09 13.36
C VAL A 216 -1.05 11.89 11.86
N VAL A 217 -1.50 10.73 11.39
CA VAL A 217 -1.70 10.49 9.94
C VAL A 217 -2.67 11.51 9.34
N LYS A 218 -3.78 11.82 10.03
CA LYS A 218 -4.74 12.85 9.61
C LYS A 218 -4.10 14.23 9.57
N LEU A 219 -3.36 14.61 10.61
CA LEU A 219 -2.65 15.88 10.67
C LEU A 219 -1.64 16.00 9.51
N MET A 220 -0.90 14.94 9.23
CA MET A 220 0.06 14.89 8.13
C MET A 220 -0.62 14.99 6.77
N ALA A 221 -1.68 14.21 6.52
CA ALA A 221 -2.41 14.21 5.26
C ALA A 221 -3.10 15.56 4.95
N GLN A 222 -3.44 16.34 5.98
CA GLN A 222 -4.10 17.65 5.84
C GLN A 222 -3.10 18.81 5.65
N ARG A 223 -1.80 18.62 5.92
CA ARG A 223 -0.80 19.67 5.70
C ARG A 223 -0.62 19.95 4.20
N TYR A 224 -0.38 21.21 3.85
CA TYR A 224 -0.38 21.66 2.46
C TYR A 224 0.78 21.06 1.64
N GLU A 225 1.94 20.82 2.27
CA GLU A 225 3.14 20.25 1.63
C GLU A 225 3.10 18.72 1.50
N ASN A 226 2.22 18.06 2.25
CA ASN A 226 2.07 16.61 2.23
C ASN A 226 0.90 16.21 1.34
N VAL A 227 0.99 15.03 0.75
CA VAL A 227 -0.06 14.48 -0.12
C VAL A 227 -0.33 13.03 0.19
N ALA A 228 -1.57 12.73 0.53
CA ALA A 228 -2.06 11.35 0.55
C ALA A 228 -2.16 10.85 -0.90
N VAL A 229 -1.52 9.72 -1.22
CA VAL A 229 -1.42 9.22 -2.59
C VAL A 229 -2.26 7.95 -2.78
N GLN A 230 -2.00 6.91 -1.99
CA GLN A 230 -2.76 5.65 -2.05
C GLN A 230 -3.69 5.55 -0.84
N LYS A 231 -4.88 5.01 -1.06
CA LYS A 231 -5.83 4.62 -0.02
C LYS A 231 -6.67 3.47 -0.55
N PHE A 232 -6.63 2.32 0.13
CA PHE A 232 -7.41 1.17 -0.27
C PHE A 232 -7.98 0.41 0.92
N TYR A 233 -9.08 -0.30 0.62
CA TYR A 233 -9.80 -1.18 1.53
C TYR A 233 -9.78 -2.58 0.94
N LEU A 234 -9.41 -3.56 1.74
CA LEU A 234 -9.36 -4.95 1.30
C LEU A 234 -9.98 -5.84 2.37
N GLY A 235 -11.16 -6.38 2.07
CA GLY A 235 -11.77 -7.46 2.84
C GLY A 235 -11.29 -8.80 2.31
N LEU A 236 -10.80 -9.66 3.20
CA LEU A 236 -10.44 -11.04 2.90
C LEU A 236 -11.38 -11.97 3.66
N ASP A 237 -12.19 -12.75 2.96
CA ASP A 237 -13.22 -13.61 3.54
C ASP A 237 -13.04 -15.09 3.19
N PHE A 238 -13.93 -15.93 3.74
CA PHE A 238 -13.92 -17.38 3.49
C PHE A 238 -14.89 -17.83 2.40
N ASP A 239 -15.52 -16.87 1.72
CA ASP A 239 -16.47 -17.13 0.66
C ASP A 239 -15.73 -17.20 -0.68
N GLN A 240 -16.29 -17.98 -1.60
CA GLN A 240 -15.76 -18.10 -2.96
C GLN A 240 -16.65 -17.28 -3.89
N ALA A 241 -16.55 -15.96 -3.78
CA ALA A 241 -17.28 -15.00 -4.60
C ALA A 241 -16.43 -14.53 -5.78
N ALA A 242 -17.04 -14.39 -6.96
CA ALA A 242 -16.33 -14.01 -8.19
C ALA A 242 -15.65 -12.63 -8.13
N LEU A 243 -16.16 -11.71 -7.30
CA LEU A 243 -15.65 -10.34 -7.13
C LEU A 243 -15.00 -10.11 -5.75
N GLY A 244 -14.97 -11.13 -4.89
CA GLY A 244 -14.40 -11.06 -3.55
C GLY A 244 -12.90 -11.37 -3.55
N ALA A 245 -12.24 -11.15 -2.42
CA ALA A 245 -10.88 -11.62 -2.20
C ALA A 245 -10.89 -12.67 -1.10
N SER A 246 -10.37 -13.85 -1.39
CA SER A 246 -10.33 -14.95 -0.43
C SER A 246 -9.17 -14.81 0.55
N LEU A 247 -9.43 -15.11 1.82
CA LEU A 247 -8.39 -15.19 2.85
C LEU A 247 -7.64 -16.52 2.75
N VAL A 248 -6.37 -16.42 2.38
CA VAL A 248 -5.40 -17.52 2.32
C VAL A 248 -3.99 -17.01 2.58
N GLU A 249 -3.08 -17.88 3.03
CA GLU A 249 -1.66 -17.55 3.15
C GLU A 249 -1.06 -17.20 1.79
N GLY A 250 -0.13 -16.25 1.75
CA GLY A 250 0.49 -15.76 0.52
C GLY A 250 0.67 -14.25 0.49
N ASN A 251 0.98 -13.71 -0.67
CA ASN A 251 1.25 -12.31 -0.89
C ASN A 251 0.11 -11.65 -1.65
N TYR A 252 -0.38 -10.53 -1.14
CA TYR A 252 -1.41 -9.70 -1.76
C TYR A 252 -0.77 -8.44 -2.30
N ILE A 253 -1.14 -8.08 -3.52
CA ILE A 253 -0.63 -6.93 -4.25
C ILE A 253 -1.78 -5.95 -4.39
N ALA A 254 -1.58 -4.69 -4.00
CA ALA A 254 -2.49 -3.59 -4.28
C ALA A 254 -1.78 -2.61 -5.22
N VAL A 255 -2.29 -2.46 -6.44
CA VAL A 255 -1.72 -1.58 -7.48
C VAL A 255 -2.63 -0.38 -7.66
N GLN A 256 -2.08 0.84 -7.58
CA GLN A 256 -2.79 2.07 -7.85
C GLN A 256 -2.97 2.27 -9.36
N ALA A 257 -4.15 1.93 -9.88
CA ALA A 257 -4.46 1.95 -11.31
C ALA A 257 -5.97 2.09 -11.55
N ASP A 258 -6.35 2.73 -12.65
CA ASP A 258 -7.74 2.81 -13.14
C ASP A 258 -8.07 1.65 -14.10
N ASP A 259 -7.14 1.36 -15.01
CA ASP A 259 -7.27 0.29 -16.00
C ASP A 259 -7.25 -1.11 -15.38
N GLU A 260 -8.00 -2.03 -16.01
CA GLU A 260 -7.97 -3.45 -15.66
C GLU A 260 -6.58 -4.04 -15.89
N ILE A 261 -6.05 -4.75 -14.89
CA ILE A 261 -4.76 -5.45 -15.00
C ILE A 261 -5.05 -6.91 -15.35
N ASN A 262 -4.62 -7.34 -16.54
CA ASN A 262 -4.62 -8.75 -16.90
C ASN A 262 -3.48 -9.49 -16.19
N TRP A 263 -3.72 -9.96 -14.97
CA TRP A 263 -2.72 -10.66 -14.15
C TRP A 263 -2.08 -11.88 -14.83
N SER A 264 -2.75 -12.48 -15.83
CA SER A 264 -2.20 -13.59 -16.59
C SER A 264 -0.99 -13.21 -17.46
N GLU A 265 -0.75 -11.93 -17.71
CA GLU A 265 0.41 -11.43 -18.47
C GLU A 265 1.61 -11.12 -17.57
N TRP A 266 1.43 -11.09 -16.24
CA TRP A 266 2.43 -10.64 -15.28
C TRP A 266 2.91 -11.80 -14.39
N VAL A 267 4.17 -11.74 -14.00
CA VAL A 267 4.80 -12.65 -13.03
C VAL A 267 5.66 -11.86 -12.06
N TYR A 268 5.79 -12.38 -10.84
CA TYR A 268 6.83 -11.94 -9.93
C TYR A 268 8.09 -12.77 -10.14
N LYS A 269 9.21 -12.11 -10.42
CA LYS A 269 10.52 -12.75 -10.55
C LYS A 269 11.32 -12.60 -9.27
N PRO A 270 11.58 -13.69 -8.51
CA PRO A 270 12.27 -13.60 -7.23
C PRO A 270 13.73 -13.11 -7.32
N ASP A 271 14.42 -13.48 -8.40
CA ASP A 271 15.82 -13.13 -8.68
C ASP A 271 16.00 -11.64 -9.00
N MET A 272 15.07 -11.06 -9.75
CA MET A 272 15.00 -9.60 -9.97
C MET A 272 14.37 -8.88 -8.78
N GLY A 273 13.60 -9.61 -7.97
CA GLY A 273 12.65 -9.06 -7.04
C GLY A 273 11.83 -7.99 -7.73
N ALA A 274 11.04 -8.31 -8.75
CA ALA A 274 10.21 -7.36 -9.50
C ALA A 274 8.99 -8.04 -10.13
N ILE A 275 7.95 -7.27 -10.43
CA ILE A 275 6.82 -7.72 -11.26
C ILE A 275 7.11 -7.30 -12.70
N VAL A 276 7.15 -8.29 -13.60
CA VAL A 276 7.50 -8.11 -15.02
C VAL A 276 6.49 -8.82 -15.92
N LYS A 277 6.42 -8.44 -17.19
CA LYS A 277 5.65 -9.19 -18.18
C LYS A 277 6.27 -10.56 -18.41
N LYS A 278 5.43 -11.58 -18.62
CA LYS A 278 5.85 -12.96 -18.86
C LYS A 278 6.69 -13.13 -20.13
N GLU A 279 6.40 -12.34 -21.15
CA GLU A 279 7.03 -12.43 -22.47
C GLU A 279 8.22 -11.48 -22.63
N ASP A 280 8.37 -10.51 -21.72
CA ASP A 280 9.42 -9.49 -21.74
C ASP A 280 9.78 -9.06 -20.32
N ASP A 281 10.91 -9.57 -19.83
CA ASP A 281 11.42 -9.29 -18.50
C ASP A 281 11.88 -7.84 -18.31
N SER A 282 12.11 -7.11 -19.41
CA SER A 282 12.48 -5.69 -19.36
C SER A 282 11.27 -4.79 -19.10
N ALA A 283 10.06 -5.28 -19.38
CA ALA A 283 8.82 -4.56 -19.13
C ALA A 283 8.34 -4.79 -17.69
N THR A 284 8.60 -3.81 -16.82
CA THR A 284 8.15 -3.81 -15.42
C THR A 284 6.74 -3.24 -15.27
N LEU A 285 6.08 -3.54 -14.15
CA LEU A 285 4.78 -2.96 -13.82
C LEU A 285 4.92 -1.48 -13.38
N SER A 286 4.71 -0.55 -14.31
CA SER A 286 4.86 0.91 -14.12
C SER A 286 3.69 1.57 -13.36
N TYR A 287 3.43 1.10 -12.15
CA TYR A 287 2.42 1.68 -11.25
C TYR A 287 2.95 1.73 -9.82
N ASN A 288 2.38 2.58 -8.98
CA ASN A 288 2.62 2.49 -7.53
C ASN A 288 1.94 1.22 -6.99
N TYR A 289 2.65 0.45 -6.16
CA TYR A 289 2.05 -0.74 -5.55
C TYR A 289 2.62 -1.09 -4.18
N VAL A 290 1.78 -1.76 -3.39
CA VAL A 290 2.13 -2.30 -2.07
C VAL A 290 1.94 -3.82 -2.10
N ILE A 291 2.93 -4.56 -1.59
CA ILE A 291 2.82 -6.02 -1.39
C ILE A 291 2.91 -6.32 0.10
N PHE A 292 1.87 -6.95 0.63
CA PHE A 292 1.89 -7.46 2.00
C PHE A 292 1.62 -8.97 2.01
N ARG A 293 2.14 -9.64 3.02
CA ARG A 293 2.04 -11.09 3.17
C ARG A 293 1.17 -11.45 4.36
N VAL A 294 0.28 -12.40 4.13
CA VAL A 294 -0.46 -13.13 5.15
C VAL A 294 0.23 -14.47 5.36
N SER A 295 0.61 -14.77 6.60
CA SER A 295 1.05 -16.12 6.99
C SER A 295 0.35 -16.55 8.27
N ARG A 296 0.30 -17.85 8.54
CA ARG A 296 -0.13 -18.35 9.84
C ARG A 296 0.78 -17.81 10.95
N TYR A 297 0.21 -17.65 12.14
CA TYR A 297 0.95 -17.48 13.37
C TYR A 297 1.29 -18.86 13.96
N GLU A 298 2.57 -19.09 14.21
CA GLU A 298 3.09 -20.29 14.90
C GLU A 298 3.55 -19.84 16.30
N GLU A 299 3.21 -20.62 17.33
CA GLU A 299 3.59 -20.38 18.73
C GLU A 299 5.01 -20.87 19.04
#